data_AF-A0A0D4CN73-F1
#
_entry.id   AF-A0A0D4CN73-F1
#
_cell.length_a   1.000
_cell.length_b   1.000
_cell.length_c   1.000
_cell.angle_alpha   90.00
_cell.angle_beta   90.00
_cell.angle_gamma   90.00
#
_symmetry.space_group_name_H-M   'P 1'
#
loop_
_entity.id
_entity.type
_entity.pdbx_description
1 polymer ?
#
loop_
_entity_poly.entity_id
_entity_poly.type
_entity_poly.pdbx_seq_one_letter_code
_entity_poly.pdbx_strand_id
1 'polypeptide(L)'
;MEKSKTMLVANDLGYGAVKAQVDDERILFPSVAALLREQDIQDPVQFSSDADRDYYFEHFSEHMDVTISSPSVTTQGRFLVGRAASESPLPLSAFDVSDFSGKSEEDLSLILTLSMIASKRVKEAYQNGEDLTETLKANVVMATALPVNEIKRNNIANTYKERYLKGVHGVTFHNFGTPINVSLTFKQVYVMPEGETAQFYIANNTDSKFKKSIEKDFKEHYPDMKDVSVEDLTTSGNVVGIDIGEGTTDIVVLVDGKADGLSSNSLEVGYGNVLQEAIEALQMQRFNFSERAKLQEFLAKPATGLNKARKQKVESIVQYQFTPFVNSITSATSAVMRKANSSTEVVFVYGGGSIPMKEQSDLRQRLSEKMKSFSGGFDIPVVWIDKEYAQLMNLNGLAKLVEMVSKQKA
;
A
#
# COMPACT_ATOMS: atom_id res chain seq x y z
N MET A 1 24.32 24.53 16.88
CA MET A 1 23.03 23.79 16.89
C MET A 1 23.06 22.87 15.70
N GLU A 2 23.18 21.58 15.96
CA GLU A 2 23.10 20.56 14.93
C GLU A 2 21.70 20.63 14.30
N LYS A 3 21.64 20.91 12.99
CA LYS A 3 20.36 20.96 12.28
C LYS A 3 19.84 19.53 12.20
N SER A 4 18.83 19.20 13.01
CA SER A 4 18.10 17.93 12.89
C SER A 4 17.65 17.74 11.44
N LYS A 5 18.07 16.62 10.81
CA LYS A 5 17.75 16.29 9.43
C LYS A 5 16.23 16.26 9.25
N THR A 6 15.72 16.87 8.19
CA THR A 6 14.33 16.71 7.78
C THR A 6 14.24 15.62 6.73
N MET A 7 13.48 14.57 7.02
CA MET A 7 13.17 13.47 6.11
C MET A 7 11.79 13.71 5.47
N LEU A 8 11.72 13.50 4.16
CA LEU A 8 10.49 13.59 3.37
C LEU A 8 9.92 12.18 3.18
N VAL A 9 8.69 11.95 3.64
CA VAL A 9 8.11 10.59 3.69
C VAL A 9 6.79 10.53 2.92
N ALA A 10 6.71 9.64 1.94
CA ALA A 10 5.46 9.19 1.35
C ALA A 10 5.19 7.77 1.83
N ASN A 11 4.07 7.53 2.51
CA ASN A 11 3.75 6.26 3.14
C ASN A 11 2.40 5.73 2.66
N ASP A 12 2.42 4.80 1.71
CA ASP A 12 1.26 4.01 1.30
C ASP A 12 1.21 2.74 2.16
N LEU A 13 0.56 2.88 3.32
CA LEU A 13 0.39 1.83 4.32
C LEU A 13 -0.69 0.85 3.87
N GLY A 14 -0.32 -0.16 3.07
CA GLY A 14 -1.27 -1.21 2.63
C GLY A 14 -1.54 -2.26 3.70
N TYR A 15 -2.66 -2.98 3.59
CA TYR A 15 -2.99 -4.12 4.47
C TYR A 15 -1.98 -5.27 4.37
N GLY A 16 -1.48 -5.56 3.17
CA GLY A 16 -0.50 -6.63 2.93
C GLY A 16 0.95 -6.20 2.95
N ALA A 17 1.23 -4.99 2.46
CA ALA A 17 2.58 -4.46 2.37
C ALA A 17 2.60 -2.94 2.52
N VAL A 18 3.62 -2.46 3.23
CA VAL A 18 3.98 -1.04 3.28
C VAL A 18 4.77 -0.72 2.03
N LYS A 19 4.29 0.27 1.28
CA LYS A 19 5.00 0.86 0.15
C LYS A 19 5.33 2.29 0.53
N ALA A 20 6.60 2.62 0.62
CA ALA A 20 7.00 3.96 1.03
C ALA A 20 8.14 4.52 0.18
N GLN A 21 8.29 5.83 0.27
CA GLN A 21 9.47 6.55 -0.16
C GLN A 21 9.92 7.43 0.99
N VAL A 22 11.17 7.28 1.41
CA VAL A 22 11.79 8.12 2.43
C VAL A 22 12.99 8.80 1.79
N ASP A 23 12.89 10.12 1.66
CA ASP A 23 13.74 10.94 0.81
C ASP A 23 13.72 10.43 -0.65
N ASP A 24 14.82 9.87 -1.12
CA ASP A 24 15.01 9.30 -2.45
C ASP A 24 14.90 7.77 -2.49
N GLU A 25 14.81 7.10 -1.34
CA GLU A 25 14.82 5.64 -1.24
C GLU A 25 13.40 5.07 -1.18
N ARG A 26 13.12 4.09 -2.06
CA ARG A 26 11.88 3.30 -2.03
C ARG A 26 12.04 2.17 -1.02
N ILE A 27 11.06 2.02 -0.14
CA ILE A 27 11.03 0.98 0.89
C ILE A 27 9.77 0.14 0.71
N LEU A 28 9.92 -1.18 0.69
CA LEU A 28 8.83 -2.15 0.56
C LEU A 28 9.04 -3.29 1.55
N PHE A 29 8.05 -3.51 2.42
CA PHE A 29 8.08 -4.65 3.35
C PHE A 29 6.65 -5.10 3.70
N PRO A 30 6.47 -6.36 4.17
CA PRO A 30 5.16 -6.85 4.59
C PRO A 30 4.57 -6.05 5.76
N SER A 31 3.26 -5.80 5.75
CA SER A 31 2.57 -5.04 6.81
C SER A 31 2.29 -5.88 8.05
N VAL A 32 3.34 -6.45 8.63
CA VAL A 32 3.24 -7.37 9.76
C VAL A 32 4.25 -7.02 10.85
N ALA A 33 3.89 -7.35 12.08
CA ALA A 33 4.78 -7.32 13.24
C ALA A 33 4.63 -8.62 14.04
N ALA A 34 5.63 -8.98 14.83
CA ALA A 34 5.54 -10.09 15.77
C ALA A 34 6.02 -9.64 17.14
N LEU A 35 5.21 -9.86 18.18
CA LEU A 35 5.59 -9.55 19.55
C LEU A 35 6.62 -10.57 20.06
N LEU A 36 7.80 -10.09 20.45
CA LEU A 36 8.85 -10.91 21.06
C LEU A 36 8.54 -11.13 22.54
N ARG A 37 8.55 -12.40 22.96
CA ARG A 37 8.56 -12.77 24.38
C ARG A 37 10.00 -12.90 24.84
N GLU A 38 10.24 -12.87 26.15
CA GLU A 38 11.60 -12.95 26.71
C GLU A 38 12.39 -14.16 26.18
N GLN A 39 11.74 -15.31 26.00
CA GLN A 39 12.36 -16.53 25.48
C GLN A 39 12.68 -16.50 23.97
N ASP A 40 12.10 -15.55 23.22
CA ASP A 40 12.31 -15.44 21.78
C ASP A 40 13.46 -14.47 21.44
N ILE A 41 13.94 -13.71 22.43
CA ILE A 41 15.02 -12.74 22.27
C ILE A 41 16.31 -13.46 21.86
N GLN A 42 16.87 -13.04 20.73
CA GLN A 42 18.14 -13.54 20.21
C GLN A 42 19.32 -12.77 20.81
N ASP A 43 20.48 -13.42 20.80
CA ASP A 43 21.74 -12.76 21.14
C ASP A 43 22.04 -11.61 20.16
N PRO A 44 22.76 -10.56 20.62
CA PRO A 44 23.17 -9.47 19.75
C PRO A 44 23.95 -9.94 18.51
N VAL A 45 23.65 -9.32 17.37
CA VAL A 45 24.34 -9.58 16.10
C VAL A 45 25.84 -9.36 16.26
N GLN A 46 26.61 -10.32 15.76
CA GLN A 46 28.07 -10.27 15.64
C GLN A 46 28.44 -10.31 14.17
N PHE A 47 29.42 -9.50 13.76
CA PHE A 47 29.88 -9.44 12.37
C PHE A 47 31.22 -10.16 12.24
N SER A 48 31.36 -10.97 11.19
CA SER A 48 32.62 -11.67 10.91
C SER A 48 33.62 -10.82 10.13
N SER A 49 33.15 -9.73 9.51
CA SER A 49 33.95 -8.77 8.77
C SER A 49 33.26 -7.39 8.69
N ASP A 50 34.00 -6.36 8.29
CA ASP A 50 33.42 -5.04 7.99
C ASP A 50 32.42 -5.11 6.82
N ALA A 51 32.65 -5.99 5.84
CA ALA A 51 31.74 -6.16 4.71
C ALA A 51 30.38 -6.72 5.13
N ASP A 52 30.34 -7.65 6.09
CA ASP A 52 29.08 -8.16 6.65
C ASP A 52 28.33 -7.07 7.41
N ARG A 53 29.07 -6.23 8.14
CA ARG A 53 28.51 -5.07 8.86
C ARG A 53 27.90 -4.07 7.88
N ASP A 54 28.64 -3.72 6.82
CA ASP A 54 28.18 -2.81 5.78
C ASP A 54 26.91 -3.34 5.09
N TYR A 55 26.90 -4.62 4.73
CA TYR A 55 25.73 -5.27 4.13
C TYR A 55 24.51 -5.22 5.05
N TYR A 56 24.70 -5.48 6.35
CA TYR A 56 23.63 -5.45 7.34
C TYR A 56 23.01 -4.06 7.47
N PHE A 57 23.82 -3.01 7.55
CA PHE A 57 23.32 -1.63 7.62
C PHE A 57 22.67 -1.17 6.31
N GLU A 58 23.15 -1.64 5.16
CA GLU A 58 22.51 -1.35 3.87
C GLU A 58 21.08 -1.94 3.79
N HIS A 59 20.87 -3.09 4.41
CA HIS A 59 19.59 -3.80 4.51
C HIS A 59 18.92 -3.66 5.89
N PHE A 60 19.22 -2.60 6.64
CA PHE A 60 18.80 -2.48 8.04
C PHE A 60 17.27 -2.53 8.23
N SER A 61 16.51 -2.05 7.24
CA SER A 61 15.04 -2.12 7.22
C SER A 61 14.49 -3.55 7.18
N GLU A 62 15.30 -4.54 6.83
CA GLU A 62 14.93 -5.95 6.81
C GLU A 62 15.10 -6.63 8.18
N HIS A 63 15.80 -5.99 9.11
CA HIS A 63 16.21 -6.55 10.39
C HIS A 63 15.57 -5.83 11.59
N MET A 64 14.43 -5.18 11.41
CA MET A 64 13.80 -4.34 12.44
C MET A 64 13.35 -5.16 13.66
N ASP A 65 14.10 -5.03 14.75
CA ASP A 65 13.79 -5.51 16.09
C ASP A 65 13.74 -4.33 17.06
N VAL A 66 12.54 -3.91 17.43
CA VAL A 66 12.29 -2.57 17.97
C VAL A 66 11.38 -2.54 19.19
N THR A 67 11.58 -1.52 20.04
CA THR A 67 10.54 -1.02 20.95
C THR A 67 10.12 0.37 20.51
N ILE A 68 8.81 0.67 20.63
CA ILE A 68 8.24 1.97 20.29
C ILE A 68 7.81 2.70 21.56
N SER A 69 8.37 3.88 21.80
CA SER A 69 7.94 4.80 22.85
C SER A 69 7.24 5.99 22.21
N SER A 70 5.90 5.97 22.22
CA SER A 70 5.09 6.98 21.53
C SER A 70 3.84 7.30 22.35
N PRO A 71 3.44 8.59 22.49
CA PRO A 71 2.21 8.97 23.19
C PRO A 71 0.93 8.60 22.43
N SER A 72 1.07 7.97 21.26
CA SER A 72 -0.01 7.57 20.35
C SER A 72 -0.02 6.06 20.05
N VAL A 73 0.87 5.30 20.70
CA VAL A 73 0.93 3.84 20.65
C VAL A 73 0.68 3.32 22.05
N THR A 74 -0.37 2.54 22.21
CA THR A 74 -0.78 1.95 23.49
C THR A 74 -0.20 0.55 23.69
N THR A 75 -0.02 -0.19 22.60
CA THR A 75 0.57 -1.53 22.56
C THR A 75 2.02 -1.46 23.00
N GLN A 76 2.33 -2.07 24.15
CA GLN A 76 3.69 -2.14 24.68
C GLN A 76 4.37 -3.44 24.29
N GLY A 77 5.68 -3.40 24.03
CA GLY A 77 6.47 -4.59 23.75
C GLY A 77 7.71 -4.35 22.91
N ARG A 78 8.45 -5.44 22.67
CA ARG A 78 9.51 -5.53 21.67
C ARG A 78 8.95 -6.28 20.46
N PHE A 79 9.14 -5.76 19.27
CA PHE A 79 8.52 -6.24 18.04
C PHE A 79 9.59 -6.55 17.00
N LEU A 80 9.48 -7.71 16.36
CA LEU A 80 10.00 -7.85 15.00
C LEU A 80 9.02 -7.17 14.05
N VAL A 81 9.51 -6.49 13.02
CA VAL A 81 8.68 -5.73 12.08
C VAL A 81 9.06 -6.05 10.63
N GLY A 82 8.06 -6.20 9.76
CA GLY A 82 8.27 -6.41 8.34
C GLY A 82 8.91 -7.76 8.02
N ARG A 83 10.01 -7.75 7.25
CA ARG A 83 10.70 -8.99 6.84
C ARG A 83 11.13 -9.81 8.06
N ALA A 84 11.74 -9.18 9.06
CA ALA A 84 12.14 -9.82 10.30
C ALA A 84 10.99 -10.58 10.99
N ALA A 85 9.78 -10.01 11.02
CA ALA A 85 8.61 -10.68 11.55
C ALA A 85 8.16 -11.84 10.66
N SER A 86 8.02 -11.60 9.34
CA SER A 86 7.51 -12.60 8.38
C SER A 86 8.40 -13.84 8.21
N GLU A 87 9.69 -13.72 8.51
CA GLU A 87 10.66 -14.81 8.46
C GLU A 87 10.81 -15.52 9.81
N SER A 88 10.26 -14.94 10.89
CA SER A 88 10.24 -15.56 12.20
C SER A 88 9.14 -16.64 12.28
N PRO A 89 9.27 -17.63 13.18
CA PRO A 89 8.21 -18.60 13.45
C PRO A 89 7.12 -18.06 14.39
N LEU A 90 7.17 -16.77 14.75
CA LEU A 90 6.30 -16.18 15.75
C LEU A 90 4.91 -15.88 15.18
N PRO A 91 3.86 -15.87 16.02
CA PRO A 91 2.55 -15.38 15.60
C PRO A 91 2.63 -13.94 15.10
N LEU A 92 2.12 -13.71 13.88
CA LEU A 92 2.10 -12.40 13.26
C LEU A 92 0.85 -11.61 13.68
N SER A 93 1.06 -10.34 13.97
CA SER A 93 0.04 -9.30 13.96
C SER A 93 0.02 -8.66 12.57
N ALA A 94 -1.14 -8.67 11.93
CA ALA A 94 -1.41 -8.06 10.64
C ALA A 94 -2.76 -7.32 10.72
N PHE A 95 -3.00 -6.40 9.79
CA PHE A 95 -4.30 -5.75 9.70
C PHE A 95 -5.39 -6.78 9.39
N ASP A 96 -6.48 -6.74 10.17
CA ASP A 96 -7.63 -7.60 9.93
C ASP A 96 -8.46 -7.04 8.77
N VAL A 97 -8.56 -7.80 7.69
CA VAL A 97 -9.36 -7.44 6.50
C VAL A 97 -10.86 -7.66 6.70
N SER A 98 -11.27 -8.10 7.88
CA SER A 98 -12.66 -8.39 8.25
C SER A 98 -13.14 -7.56 9.45
N ASP A 99 -12.27 -6.77 10.09
CA ASP A 99 -12.63 -5.90 11.21
C ASP A 99 -13.12 -4.54 10.70
N PHE A 100 -14.01 -3.91 11.45
CA PHE A 100 -14.49 -2.54 11.21
C PHE A 100 -13.51 -1.48 11.73
N SER A 101 -12.53 -1.88 12.55
CA SER A 101 -11.43 -1.00 12.94
C SER A 101 -10.54 -0.71 11.72
N GLY A 102 -10.15 0.56 11.57
CA GLY A 102 -9.40 1.02 10.41
C GLY A 102 -7.94 1.30 10.72
N LYS A 103 -7.12 1.47 9.68
CA LYS A 103 -5.69 1.79 9.82
C LYS A 103 -5.46 3.02 10.71
N SER A 104 -6.41 3.96 10.74
CA SER A 104 -6.30 5.18 11.54
C SER A 104 -6.31 4.96 13.05
N GLU A 105 -6.89 3.85 13.51
CA GLU A 105 -7.13 3.55 14.93
C GLU A 105 -6.14 2.52 15.46
N GLU A 106 -5.65 1.62 14.61
CA GLU A 106 -4.72 0.57 15.00
C GLU A 106 -3.32 1.10 15.33
N ASP A 107 -2.70 0.55 16.38
CA ASP A 107 -1.30 0.84 16.75
C ASP A 107 -0.30 0.28 15.74
N LEU A 108 -0.65 -0.81 15.06
CA LEU A 108 0.19 -1.45 14.05
C LEU A 108 0.61 -0.43 12.97
N SER A 109 -0.28 0.47 12.57
CA SER A 109 0.00 1.56 11.63
C SER A 109 1.18 2.44 12.06
N LEU A 110 1.23 2.83 13.34
CA LEU A 110 2.33 3.64 13.86
C LEU A 110 3.58 2.79 14.08
N ILE A 111 3.45 1.55 14.56
CA ILE A 111 4.59 0.64 14.74
C ILE A 111 5.32 0.44 13.42
N LEU A 112 4.61 0.10 12.34
CA LEU A 112 5.18 -0.10 11.01
C LEU A 112 5.85 1.18 10.49
N THR A 113 5.13 2.31 10.56
CA THR A 113 5.59 3.60 10.01
C THR A 113 6.82 4.14 10.75
N LEU A 114 6.79 4.14 12.09
CA LEU A 114 7.87 4.68 12.91
C LEU A 114 9.14 3.82 12.76
N SER A 115 9.00 2.50 12.75
CA SER A 115 10.13 1.57 12.56
C SER A 115 10.81 1.76 11.21
N MET A 116 10.02 1.92 10.14
CA MET A 116 10.51 2.18 8.79
C MET A 116 11.30 3.49 8.69
N ILE A 117 10.77 4.58 9.24
CA ILE A 117 11.44 5.89 9.17
C ILE A 117 12.72 5.85 10.01
N ALA A 118 12.65 5.25 11.20
CA ALA A 118 13.80 5.13 12.09
C ALA A 118 14.90 4.24 11.49
N SER A 119 14.56 3.15 10.81
CA SER A 119 15.55 2.26 10.18
C SER A 119 16.32 2.98 9.07
N LYS A 120 15.63 3.79 8.24
CA LYS A 120 16.29 4.66 7.26
C LYS A 120 17.22 5.67 7.93
N ARG A 121 16.82 6.28 9.06
CA ARG A 121 17.69 7.21 9.80
C ARG A 121 18.95 6.54 10.35
N VAL A 122 18.85 5.29 10.80
CA VAL A 122 20.00 4.49 11.26
C VAL A 122 20.94 4.16 10.10
N LYS A 123 20.40 3.70 8.96
CA LYS A 123 21.19 3.45 7.73
C LYS A 123 22.00 4.68 7.33
N GLU A 124 21.37 5.85 7.32
CA GLU A 124 22.06 7.12 7.00
C GLU A 124 23.09 7.53 8.04
N ALA A 125 22.79 7.34 9.34
CA ALA A 125 23.74 7.61 10.41
C ALA A 125 25.02 6.81 10.22
N TYR A 126 24.86 5.51 9.93
CA TYR A 126 25.97 4.62 9.65
C TYR A 126 26.77 5.05 8.41
N GLN A 127 26.09 5.32 7.29
CA GLN A 127 26.72 5.78 6.04
C GLN A 127 27.48 7.10 6.21
N ASN A 128 27.01 7.98 7.10
CA ASN A 128 27.62 9.28 7.38
C ASN A 128 28.68 9.22 8.50
N GLY A 129 28.91 8.06 9.12
CA GLY A 129 29.85 7.91 10.23
C GLY A 129 29.43 8.62 11.51
N GLU A 130 28.12 8.80 11.73
CA GLU A 130 27.57 9.34 12.98
C GLU A 130 27.73 8.34 14.14
N ASP A 131 27.78 8.84 15.38
CA ASP A 131 27.83 8.00 16.57
C ASP A 131 26.47 7.36 16.87
N LEU A 132 26.38 6.04 16.63
CA LEU A 132 25.16 5.26 16.86
C LEU A 132 24.86 5.00 18.34
N THR A 133 25.76 5.37 19.27
CA THR A 133 25.53 5.31 20.71
C THR A 133 24.74 6.51 21.22
N GLU A 134 24.73 7.63 20.47
CA GLU A 134 23.89 8.77 20.75
C GLU A 134 22.46 8.58 20.22
N THR A 135 21.50 9.34 20.76
CA THR A 135 20.15 9.36 20.21
C THR A 135 20.12 10.12 18.89
N LEU A 136 19.96 9.37 17.79
CA LEU A 136 19.76 9.91 16.45
C LEU A 136 18.44 10.68 16.38
N LYS A 137 18.43 11.82 15.70
CA LYS A 137 17.24 12.70 15.60
C LYS A 137 16.84 12.90 14.15
N ALA A 138 15.53 12.90 13.89
CA ALA A 138 14.98 13.29 12.61
C ALA A 138 13.68 14.09 12.77
N ASN A 139 13.56 15.15 11.98
CA ASN A 139 12.30 15.81 11.70
C ASN A 139 11.64 15.12 10.51
N VAL A 140 10.31 15.01 10.51
CA VAL A 140 9.59 14.32 9.42
C VAL A 140 8.51 15.22 8.81
N VAL A 141 8.47 15.28 7.49
CA VAL A 141 7.31 15.77 6.72
C VAL A 141 6.75 14.58 5.96
N MET A 142 5.51 14.20 6.26
CA MET A 142 4.93 12.96 5.73
C MET A 142 3.62 13.21 4.97
N ALA A 143 3.40 12.47 3.89
CA ALA A 143 2.07 12.20 3.35
C ALA A 143 1.75 10.71 3.48
N THR A 144 0.54 10.40 3.90
CA THR A 144 -0.02 9.04 3.99
C THR A 144 -1.43 9.03 3.42
N ALA A 145 -2.03 7.85 3.26
CA ALA A 145 -3.39 7.71 2.79
C ALA A 145 -4.24 6.80 3.69
N LEU A 146 -5.56 6.97 3.59
CA LEU A 146 -6.56 6.09 4.19
C LEU A 146 -7.63 5.71 3.15
N PRO A 147 -8.29 4.55 3.29
CA PRO A 147 -9.44 4.19 2.47
C PRO A 147 -10.51 5.29 2.45
N VAL A 148 -11.21 5.41 1.33
CA VAL A 148 -12.17 6.48 1.04
C VAL A 148 -13.31 6.53 2.06
N ASN A 149 -13.83 5.38 2.50
CA ASN A 149 -14.88 5.36 3.51
C ASN A 149 -14.35 5.66 4.90
N GLU A 150 -13.13 5.24 5.21
CA GLU A 150 -12.49 5.50 6.50
C GLU A 150 -12.23 7.01 6.67
N ILE A 151 -11.65 7.68 5.67
CA ILE A 151 -11.31 9.10 5.76
C ILE A 151 -12.54 10.02 5.80
N LYS A 152 -13.69 9.57 5.26
CA LYS A 152 -14.97 10.31 5.32
C LYS A 152 -15.62 10.28 6.69
N ARG A 153 -15.26 9.33 7.55
CA ARG A 153 -15.78 9.30 8.92
C ARG A 153 -15.35 10.58 9.63
N ASN A 154 -16.26 11.13 10.43
CA ASN A 154 -16.07 12.43 11.05
C ASN A 154 -14.74 12.52 11.81
N ASN A 155 -13.92 13.52 11.47
CA ASN A 155 -12.65 13.84 12.09
C ASN A 155 -11.54 12.76 12.01
N ILE A 156 -11.73 11.64 11.30
CA ILE A 156 -10.73 10.55 11.24
C ILE A 156 -9.40 11.01 10.64
N ALA A 157 -9.41 11.76 9.54
CA ALA A 157 -8.19 12.27 8.92
C ALA A 157 -7.35 13.11 9.90
N ASN A 158 -8.01 13.97 10.67
CA ASN A 158 -7.35 14.80 11.67
C ASN A 158 -6.86 13.98 12.85
N THR A 159 -7.68 13.07 13.39
CA THR A 159 -7.26 12.19 14.50
C THR A 159 -6.04 11.37 14.11
N TYR A 160 -6.02 10.79 12.91
CA TYR A 160 -4.88 10.00 12.44
C TYR A 160 -3.63 10.85 12.25
N LYS A 161 -3.77 12.03 11.65
CA LYS A 161 -2.70 13.02 11.52
C LYS A 161 -2.11 13.40 12.88
N GLU A 162 -2.97 13.70 13.87
CA GLU A 162 -2.55 14.09 15.21
C GLU A 162 -1.81 12.97 15.95
N ARG A 163 -2.10 11.69 15.67
CA ARG A 163 -1.32 10.58 16.25
C ARG A 163 0.17 10.69 15.93
N TYR A 164 0.54 11.19 14.75
CA TYR A 164 1.93 11.42 14.35
C TYR A 164 2.48 12.78 14.79
N LEU A 165 1.65 13.82 14.89
CA LEU A 165 2.10 15.15 15.32
C LEU A 165 2.25 15.28 16.83
N LYS A 166 1.63 14.37 17.59
CA LYS A 166 1.63 14.39 19.05
C LYS A 166 3.00 14.00 19.61
N GLY A 167 3.78 15.01 20.00
CA GLY A 167 5.01 14.85 20.77
C GLY A 167 6.17 14.27 19.97
N VAL A 168 7.09 13.64 20.69
CA VAL A 168 8.26 12.96 20.11
C VAL A 168 8.01 11.45 20.16
N HIS A 169 8.35 10.76 19.08
CA HIS A 169 8.27 9.31 18.99
C HIS A 169 9.67 8.71 19.07
N GLY A 170 9.91 7.87 20.07
CA GLY A 170 11.15 7.11 20.24
C GLY A 170 11.03 5.72 19.61
N VAL A 171 12.08 5.31 18.89
CA VAL A 171 12.26 3.95 18.39
C VAL A 171 13.63 3.47 18.87
N THR A 172 13.67 2.32 19.53
CA THR A 172 14.92 1.70 20.00
C THR A 172 15.13 0.38 19.26
N PHE A 173 16.26 0.23 18.57
CA PHE A 173 16.66 -1.01 17.92
C PHE A 173 17.52 -1.86 18.85
N HIS A 174 17.15 -3.13 19.01
CA HIS A 174 17.75 -4.04 19.99
C HIS A 174 18.67 -5.11 19.36
N ASN A 175 19.03 -4.95 18.09
CA ASN A 175 19.84 -5.90 17.34
C ASN A 175 21.27 -6.05 17.86
N PHE A 176 21.77 -5.08 18.63
CA PHE A 176 23.17 -4.95 19.01
C PHE A 176 23.35 -4.96 20.53
N GLY A 177 24.58 -5.19 20.99
CA GLY A 177 24.90 -5.17 22.42
C GLY A 177 24.64 -3.80 23.07
N THR A 178 24.76 -2.72 22.29
CA THR A 178 24.29 -1.39 22.65
C THR A 178 23.12 -1.01 21.74
N PRO A 179 21.90 -0.80 22.29
CA PRO A 179 20.76 -0.43 21.49
C PRO A 179 20.93 0.92 20.78
N ILE A 180 20.41 1.03 19.57
CA ILE A 180 20.42 2.29 18.81
C ILE A 180 19.09 3.01 19.04
N ASN A 181 19.15 4.28 19.46
CA ASN A 181 17.97 5.08 19.77
C ASN A 181 17.71 6.13 18.69
N VAL A 182 16.47 6.23 18.23
CA VAL A 182 16.04 7.23 17.25
C VAL A 182 14.85 8.02 17.81
N SER A 183 14.93 9.35 17.74
CA SER A 183 13.84 10.27 18.07
C SER A 183 13.29 10.94 16.81
N LEU A 184 12.01 10.67 16.52
CA LEU A 184 11.29 11.22 15.38
C LEU A 184 10.35 12.34 15.84
N THR A 185 10.41 13.48 15.16
CA THR A 185 9.48 14.61 15.37
C THR A 185 8.79 14.97 14.06
N PHE A 186 7.50 14.69 13.93
CA PHE A 186 6.75 15.07 12.75
C PHE A 186 6.44 16.57 12.79
N LYS A 187 6.83 17.27 11.73
CA LYS A 187 6.55 18.70 11.54
C LYS A 187 5.25 18.90 10.80
N GLN A 188 4.95 18.01 9.87
CA GLN A 188 3.73 18.02 9.07
C GLN A 188 3.36 16.62 8.66
N VAL A 189 2.05 16.36 8.68
CA VAL A 189 1.46 15.13 8.16
C VAL A 189 0.25 15.49 7.32
N TYR A 190 0.21 14.95 6.10
CA TYR A 190 -0.90 15.01 5.16
C TYR A 190 -1.55 13.63 5.09
N VAL A 191 -2.88 13.57 5.15
CA VAL A 191 -3.65 12.33 5.03
C VAL A 191 -4.57 12.50 3.84
N MET A 192 -4.34 11.71 2.79
CA MET A 192 -5.08 11.76 1.54
C MET A 192 -6.05 10.56 1.42
N PRO A 193 -7.13 10.66 0.64
CA PRO A 193 -7.90 9.49 0.28
C PRO A 193 -7.08 8.58 -0.66
N GLU A 194 -7.13 7.27 -0.42
CA GLU A 194 -6.69 6.25 -1.37
C GLU A 194 -7.52 6.36 -2.66
N GLY A 195 -6.93 5.99 -3.80
CA GLY A 195 -7.54 6.17 -5.12
C GLY A 195 -7.49 7.62 -5.64
N GLU A 196 -7.83 8.64 -4.83
CA GLU A 196 -7.68 10.06 -5.24
C GLU A 196 -6.21 10.41 -5.48
N THR A 197 -5.34 9.87 -4.62
CA THR A 197 -3.89 10.05 -4.75
C THR A 197 -3.33 9.43 -6.03
N ALA A 198 -3.84 8.26 -6.42
CA ALA A 198 -3.51 7.64 -7.69
C ALA A 198 -3.99 8.47 -8.89
N GLN A 199 -5.20 9.03 -8.85
CA GLN A 199 -5.70 9.93 -9.90
C GLN A 199 -4.86 11.21 -10.00
N PHE A 200 -4.47 11.77 -8.86
CA PHE A 200 -3.54 12.90 -8.82
C PHE A 200 -2.23 12.57 -9.54
N TYR A 201 -1.69 11.36 -9.34
CA TYR A 201 -0.51 10.91 -10.08
C TYR A 201 -0.79 10.80 -11.58
N ILE A 202 -1.87 10.14 -12.02
CA ILE A 202 -2.23 9.99 -13.45
C ILE A 202 -2.29 11.36 -14.14
N ALA A 203 -3.02 12.31 -13.56
CA ALA A 203 -3.24 13.64 -14.15
C ALA A 203 -1.97 14.50 -14.23
N ASN A 204 -0.99 14.27 -13.34
CA ASN A 204 0.23 15.08 -13.25
C ASN A 204 1.48 14.34 -13.76
N ASN A 205 1.33 13.13 -14.30
CA ASN A 205 2.46 12.32 -14.74
C ASN A 205 2.96 12.72 -16.14
N THR A 206 4.27 12.93 -16.24
CA THR A 206 4.95 13.26 -17.51
C THR A 206 5.83 12.12 -18.03
N ASP A 207 5.88 10.97 -17.36
CA ASP A 207 6.65 9.80 -17.80
C ASP A 207 6.02 9.17 -19.05
N SER A 208 6.76 9.25 -20.15
CA SER A 208 6.38 8.67 -21.42
C SER A 208 6.16 7.15 -21.38
N LYS A 209 6.87 6.40 -20.52
CA LYS A 209 6.69 4.95 -20.40
C LYS A 209 5.35 4.62 -19.74
N PHE A 210 5.03 5.33 -18.66
CA PHE A 210 3.74 5.21 -17.99
C PHE A 210 2.57 5.52 -18.94
N LYS A 211 2.63 6.66 -19.65
CA LYS A 211 1.62 7.00 -20.66
C LYS A 211 1.50 5.94 -21.76
N LYS A 212 2.61 5.47 -22.32
CA LYS A 212 2.59 4.39 -23.33
C LYS A 212 1.95 3.10 -22.82
N SER A 213 2.07 2.79 -21.53
CA SER A 213 1.41 1.62 -20.93
C SER A 213 -0.11 1.76 -20.91
N ILE A 214 -0.62 2.96 -20.58
CA ILE A 214 -2.06 3.30 -20.64
C ILE A 214 -2.55 3.22 -22.10
N GLU A 215 -1.81 3.85 -23.02
CA GLU A 215 -2.15 3.86 -24.45
C GLU A 215 -2.22 2.44 -25.02
N LYS A 216 -1.28 1.56 -24.64
CA LYS A 216 -1.26 0.16 -25.07
C LYS A 216 -2.51 -0.58 -24.61
N ASP A 217 -2.84 -0.51 -23.32
CA ASP A 217 -4.02 -1.19 -22.78
C ASP A 217 -5.32 -0.67 -23.42
N PHE A 218 -5.42 0.65 -23.60
CA PHE A 218 -6.55 1.28 -24.28
C PHE A 218 -6.72 0.81 -25.72
N LYS A 219 -5.66 0.89 -26.55
CA LYS A 219 -5.73 0.49 -27.97
C LYS A 219 -6.01 -0.99 -28.17
N GLU A 220 -5.57 -1.84 -27.24
CA GLU A 220 -5.85 -3.28 -27.27
C GLU A 220 -7.35 -3.58 -27.08
N HIS A 221 -8.04 -2.83 -26.22
CA HIS A 221 -9.42 -3.10 -25.84
C HIS A 221 -10.46 -2.20 -26.52
N TYR A 222 -10.05 -1.05 -27.05
CA TYR A 222 -10.91 -0.07 -27.71
C TYR A 222 -10.36 0.37 -29.08
N PRO A 223 -10.06 -0.57 -30.01
CA PRO A 223 -9.41 -0.27 -31.30
C PRO A 223 -10.26 0.62 -32.23
N ASP A 224 -11.57 0.72 -31.99
CA ASP A 224 -12.48 1.53 -32.78
C ASP A 224 -12.48 3.03 -32.36
N MET A 225 -11.97 3.37 -31.18
CA MET A 225 -11.86 4.75 -30.67
C MET A 225 -10.58 5.44 -31.17
N LYS A 226 -10.45 5.60 -32.50
CA LYS A 226 -9.21 6.06 -33.14
C LYS A 226 -8.82 7.52 -32.84
N ASP A 227 -9.79 8.35 -32.47
CA ASP A 227 -9.60 9.78 -32.22
C ASP A 227 -9.25 10.09 -30.75
N VAL A 228 -9.20 9.09 -29.88
CA VAL A 228 -8.85 9.24 -28.46
C VAL A 228 -7.35 9.02 -28.27
N SER A 229 -6.67 10.05 -27.79
CA SER A 229 -5.25 10.02 -27.42
C SER A 229 -5.07 9.62 -25.95
N VAL A 230 -3.83 9.28 -25.57
CA VAL A 230 -3.51 9.04 -24.15
C VAL A 230 -3.60 10.33 -23.33
N GLU A 231 -3.40 11.49 -23.93
CA GLU A 231 -3.63 12.79 -23.31
C GLU A 231 -5.11 12.99 -22.95
N ASP A 232 -6.03 12.64 -23.84
CA ASP A 232 -7.48 12.72 -23.57
C ASP A 232 -7.86 11.85 -22.35
N LEU A 233 -7.29 10.65 -22.25
CA LEU A 233 -7.52 9.75 -21.11
C LEU A 233 -6.92 10.29 -19.80
N THR A 234 -5.66 10.73 -19.84
CA THR A 234 -4.91 11.11 -18.62
C THR A 234 -5.26 12.49 -18.09
N THR A 235 -5.84 13.36 -18.92
CA THR A 235 -6.26 14.71 -18.52
C THR A 235 -7.78 14.86 -18.37
N SER A 236 -8.55 13.80 -18.60
CA SER A 236 -10.00 13.83 -18.37
C SER A 236 -10.32 14.27 -16.94
N GLY A 237 -11.26 15.21 -16.82
CA GLY A 237 -11.75 15.69 -15.54
C GLY A 237 -12.83 14.79 -14.94
N ASN A 238 -13.42 13.90 -15.73
CA ASN A 238 -14.56 13.09 -15.34
C ASN A 238 -14.18 11.60 -15.32
N VAL A 239 -13.68 11.16 -14.17
CA VAL A 239 -12.98 9.88 -14.04
C VAL A 239 -13.57 9.05 -12.92
N VAL A 240 -13.65 7.73 -13.12
CA VAL A 240 -13.80 6.78 -12.03
C VAL A 240 -12.50 5.99 -11.85
N GLY A 241 -11.85 6.13 -10.71
CA GLY A 241 -10.71 5.30 -10.32
C GLY A 241 -11.16 4.12 -9.46
N ILE A 242 -10.73 2.91 -9.80
CA ILE A 242 -10.98 1.68 -9.03
C ILE A 242 -9.63 1.15 -8.54
N ASP A 243 -9.35 1.38 -7.27
CA ASP A 243 -8.15 0.92 -6.57
C ASP A 243 -8.45 -0.38 -5.83
N ILE A 244 -7.95 -1.50 -6.35
CA ILE A 244 -8.17 -2.82 -5.77
C ILE A 244 -6.96 -3.16 -4.88
N GLY A 245 -7.13 -2.94 -3.58
CA GLY A 245 -6.14 -3.27 -2.54
C GLY A 245 -6.27 -4.70 -2.01
N GLU A 246 -5.49 -5.00 -0.98
CA GLU A 246 -5.62 -6.28 -0.26
C GLU A 246 -6.82 -6.28 0.69
N GLY A 247 -7.00 -5.23 1.49
CA GLY A 247 -8.10 -5.14 2.45
C GLY A 247 -9.32 -4.38 1.94
N THR A 248 -9.15 -3.43 1.02
CA THR A 248 -10.22 -2.56 0.53
C THR A 248 -10.23 -2.47 -0.99
N THR A 249 -11.37 -2.05 -1.54
CA THR A 249 -11.47 -1.59 -2.93
C THR A 249 -12.07 -0.20 -2.96
N ASP A 250 -11.27 0.80 -3.31
CA ASP A 250 -11.66 2.20 -3.32
C ASP A 250 -12.11 2.62 -4.71
N ILE A 251 -13.33 3.16 -4.79
CA ILE A 251 -13.96 3.63 -6.03
C ILE A 251 -14.13 5.14 -5.92
N VAL A 252 -13.22 5.86 -6.55
CA VAL A 252 -13.10 7.32 -6.48
C VAL A 252 -13.69 7.95 -7.72
N VAL A 253 -14.46 9.02 -7.54
CA VAL A 253 -15.03 9.82 -8.63
C VAL A 253 -14.36 11.18 -8.67
N LEU A 254 -13.91 11.59 -9.85
CA LEU A 254 -13.60 12.97 -10.16
C LEU A 254 -14.66 13.52 -11.10
N VAL A 255 -15.13 14.74 -10.83
CA VAL A 255 -16.00 15.52 -11.72
C VAL A 255 -15.32 16.86 -11.96
N ASP A 256 -15.14 17.23 -13.24
CA ASP A 256 -14.42 18.43 -13.66
C ASP A 256 -13.04 18.60 -12.99
N GLY A 257 -12.32 17.48 -12.82
CA GLY A 257 -10.98 17.42 -12.25
C GLY A 257 -10.93 17.53 -10.72
N LYS A 258 -12.08 17.50 -10.03
CA LYS A 258 -12.18 17.59 -8.57
C LYS A 258 -12.77 16.30 -8.00
N ALA A 259 -12.20 15.83 -6.89
CA ALA A 259 -12.74 14.68 -6.19
C ALA A 259 -14.17 14.93 -5.68
N ASP A 260 -15.08 14.02 -6.02
CA ASP A 260 -16.43 13.97 -5.48
C ASP A 260 -16.48 12.94 -4.35
N GLY A 261 -16.23 13.43 -3.13
CA GLY A 261 -16.30 12.63 -1.92
C GLY A 261 -17.72 12.14 -1.59
N LEU A 262 -18.80 12.71 -2.13
CA LEU A 262 -20.16 12.22 -1.87
C LEU A 262 -20.50 11.01 -2.74
N SER A 263 -20.05 11.01 -3.99
CA SER A 263 -20.26 9.90 -4.92
C SER A 263 -19.27 8.77 -4.73
N SER A 264 -18.02 9.08 -4.38
CA SER A 264 -16.97 8.06 -4.14
C SER A 264 -17.38 7.07 -3.05
N ASN A 265 -16.83 5.86 -3.07
CA ASN A 265 -17.13 4.83 -2.08
C ASN A 265 -15.91 3.91 -1.88
N SER A 266 -15.87 3.19 -0.77
CA SER A 266 -14.95 2.07 -0.57
C SER A 266 -15.73 0.79 -0.28
N LEU A 267 -15.18 -0.34 -0.66
CA LEU A 267 -15.58 -1.65 -0.18
C LEU A 267 -14.59 -2.07 0.91
N GLU A 268 -15.11 -2.54 2.04
CA GLU A 268 -14.34 -3.20 3.12
C GLU A 268 -13.93 -4.62 2.72
N VAL A 269 -13.73 -4.86 1.42
CA VAL A 269 -13.21 -6.11 0.86
C VAL A 269 -12.21 -5.79 -0.25
N GLY A 270 -11.11 -6.53 -0.26
CA GLY A 270 -10.08 -6.50 -1.29
C GLY A 270 -9.70 -7.90 -1.76
N TYR A 271 -8.59 -7.99 -2.50
CA TYR A 271 -8.09 -9.28 -2.98
C TYR A 271 -7.65 -10.21 -1.82
N GLY A 272 -7.33 -9.66 -0.65
CA GLY A 272 -7.04 -10.43 0.56
C GLY A 272 -8.22 -11.28 1.00
N ASN A 273 -9.45 -10.79 0.88
CA ASN A 273 -10.64 -11.57 1.23
C ASN A 273 -10.82 -12.78 0.29
N VAL A 274 -10.55 -12.61 -1.02
CA VAL A 274 -10.52 -13.71 -2.00
C VAL A 274 -9.51 -14.79 -1.59
N LEU A 275 -8.32 -14.36 -1.15
CA LEU A 275 -7.28 -15.28 -0.69
C LEU A 275 -7.65 -15.97 0.62
N GLN A 276 -8.31 -15.27 1.55
CA GLN A 276 -8.77 -15.82 2.81
C GLN A 276 -9.81 -16.93 2.58
N GLU A 277 -10.82 -16.67 1.76
CA GLU A 277 -11.82 -17.67 1.36
C GLU A 277 -11.17 -18.86 0.63
N ALA A 278 -10.17 -18.59 -0.21
CA ALA A 278 -9.43 -19.64 -0.90
C ALA A 278 -8.62 -20.51 0.07
N ILE A 279 -8.00 -19.93 1.11
CA ILE A 279 -7.27 -20.68 2.15
C ILE A 279 -8.22 -21.64 2.87
N GLU A 280 -9.41 -21.18 3.26
CA GLU A 280 -10.42 -22.04 3.91
C GLU A 280 -10.82 -23.21 3.00
N ALA A 281 -11.07 -22.94 1.72
CA ALA A 281 -11.39 -23.96 0.73
C ALA A 281 -10.23 -24.95 0.47
N LEU A 282 -8.99 -24.45 0.52
CA LEU A 282 -7.76 -25.24 0.38
C LEU A 282 -7.52 -26.15 1.59
N GLN A 283 -7.73 -25.65 2.80
CA GLN A 283 -7.57 -26.40 4.05
C GLN A 283 -8.56 -27.56 4.13
N MET A 284 -9.82 -27.37 3.68
CA MET A 284 -10.78 -28.47 3.54
C MET A 284 -10.30 -29.58 2.60
N GLN A 285 -9.44 -29.24 1.64
CA GLN A 285 -8.79 -30.17 0.71
C GLN A 285 -7.40 -30.63 1.17
N ARG A 286 -7.04 -30.39 2.43
CA ARG A 286 -5.74 -30.75 3.06
C ARG A 286 -4.52 -30.06 2.43
N PHE A 287 -4.71 -28.89 1.82
CA PHE A 287 -3.61 -27.98 1.52
C PHE A 287 -3.34 -27.07 2.71
N ASN A 288 -2.10 -27.10 3.22
CA ASN A 288 -1.72 -26.33 4.40
C ASN A 288 -1.09 -24.99 4.00
N PHE A 289 -1.94 -23.99 3.78
CA PHE A 289 -1.53 -22.59 3.77
C PHE A 289 -1.97 -21.94 5.08
N SER A 290 -1.01 -21.37 5.81
CA SER A 290 -1.25 -20.75 7.12
C SER A 290 -1.78 -19.33 7.02
N GLU A 291 -1.46 -18.62 5.93
CA GLU A 291 -1.73 -17.19 5.78
C GLU A 291 -1.73 -16.75 4.31
N ARG A 292 -2.32 -15.59 4.04
CA ARG A 292 -2.47 -15.00 2.70
C ARG A 292 -1.12 -14.76 2.02
N ALA A 293 -0.13 -14.24 2.76
CA ALA A 293 1.21 -13.98 2.22
C ALA A 293 1.87 -15.24 1.65
N LYS A 294 1.76 -16.39 2.33
CA LYS A 294 2.29 -17.68 1.83
C LYS A 294 1.53 -18.19 0.61
N LEU A 295 0.21 -17.98 0.57
CA LEU A 295 -0.57 -18.33 -0.62
C LEU A 295 -0.18 -17.44 -1.81
N GLN A 296 -0.03 -16.13 -1.62
CA GLN A 296 0.45 -15.19 -2.65
C GLN A 296 1.84 -15.57 -3.15
N GLU A 297 2.78 -15.87 -2.24
CA GLU A 297 4.13 -16.31 -2.58
C GLU A 297 4.09 -17.59 -3.43
N PHE A 298 3.23 -18.54 -3.07
CA PHE A 298 3.04 -19.77 -3.83
C PHE A 298 2.46 -19.52 -5.24
N LEU A 299 1.46 -18.63 -5.35
CA LEU A 299 0.83 -18.27 -6.62
C LEU A 299 1.81 -17.51 -7.55
N ALA A 300 2.65 -16.65 -6.99
CA ALA A 300 3.64 -15.87 -7.74
C ALA A 300 4.78 -16.74 -8.30
N LYS A 301 5.15 -17.84 -7.63
CA LYS A 301 6.24 -18.72 -8.08
C LYS A 301 5.88 -19.45 -9.38
N PRO A 302 6.77 -19.48 -10.39
CA PRO A 302 6.56 -20.30 -11.59
C PRO A 302 6.34 -21.79 -11.24
N ALA A 303 5.47 -22.46 -11.99
CA ALA A 303 5.29 -23.90 -11.84
C ALA A 303 6.53 -24.64 -12.36
N THR A 304 7.03 -25.60 -11.59
CA THR A 304 7.97 -26.63 -12.03
C THR A 304 7.19 -27.84 -12.55
N GLY A 305 7.86 -28.74 -13.29
CA GLY A 305 7.23 -29.98 -13.74
C GLY A 305 6.65 -30.82 -12.59
N LEU A 306 7.29 -30.77 -11.41
CA LEU A 306 6.87 -31.52 -10.22
C LEU A 306 5.66 -30.92 -9.50
N ASN A 307 5.47 -29.60 -9.56
CA ASN A 307 4.39 -28.92 -8.82
C ASN A 307 3.25 -28.43 -9.72
N LYS A 308 3.33 -28.59 -11.05
CA LYS A 308 2.35 -28.03 -12.01
C LYS A 308 0.90 -28.42 -11.70
N ALA A 309 0.62 -29.70 -11.47
CA ALA A 309 -0.73 -30.17 -11.15
C ALA A 309 -1.24 -29.59 -9.82
N ARG A 310 -0.36 -29.51 -8.81
CA ARG A 310 -0.66 -28.85 -7.53
C ARG A 310 -0.96 -27.37 -7.74
N LYS A 311 -0.15 -26.66 -8.52
CA LYS A 311 -0.32 -25.22 -8.77
C LYS A 311 -1.64 -24.94 -9.48
N GLN A 312 -1.94 -25.68 -10.55
CA GLN A 312 -3.21 -25.56 -11.28
C GLN A 312 -4.43 -25.81 -10.39
N LYS A 313 -4.37 -26.81 -9.50
CA LYS A 313 -5.45 -27.08 -8.57
C LYS A 313 -5.66 -25.91 -7.59
N VAL A 314 -4.58 -25.38 -7.01
CA VAL A 314 -4.63 -24.23 -6.10
C VAL A 314 -5.17 -22.99 -6.83
N GLU A 315 -4.65 -22.67 -8.01
CA GLU A 315 -5.10 -21.56 -8.86
C GLU A 315 -6.60 -21.68 -9.16
N SER A 316 -7.10 -22.88 -9.51
CA SER A 316 -8.53 -23.08 -9.79
C SER A 316 -9.44 -22.82 -8.58
N ILE A 317 -8.96 -23.13 -7.36
CA ILE A 317 -9.73 -22.90 -6.12
C ILE A 317 -9.78 -21.41 -5.81
N VAL A 318 -8.67 -20.70 -5.98
CA VAL A 318 -8.59 -19.24 -5.85
C VAL A 318 -9.51 -18.58 -6.87
N GLN A 319 -9.48 -19.07 -8.12
CA GLN A 319 -10.29 -18.50 -9.20
C GLN A 319 -11.79 -18.56 -8.92
N TYR A 320 -12.26 -19.63 -8.27
CA TYR A 320 -13.67 -19.76 -7.90
C TYR A 320 -14.13 -18.66 -6.93
N GLN A 321 -13.22 -18.13 -6.10
CA GLN A 321 -13.53 -17.07 -5.14
C GLN A 321 -13.55 -15.66 -5.77
N PHE A 322 -13.16 -15.50 -7.06
CA PHE A 322 -13.27 -14.18 -7.71
C PHE A 322 -14.71 -13.74 -7.95
N THR A 323 -15.63 -14.68 -8.21
CA THR A 323 -16.99 -14.32 -8.68
C THR A 323 -17.74 -13.42 -7.68
N PRO A 324 -17.81 -13.75 -6.37
CA PRO A 324 -18.43 -12.86 -5.38
C PRO A 324 -17.76 -11.47 -5.35
N PHE A 325 -16.42 -11.43 -5.39
CA PHE A 325 -15.67 -10.18 -5.33
C PHE A 325 -15.91 -9.29 -6.57
N VAL A 326 -15.90 -9.88 -7.76
CA VAL A 326 -16.23 -9.20 -9.02
C VAL A 326 -17.64 -8.61 -8.96
N ASN A 327 -18.62 -9.35 -8.44
CA ASN A 327 -20.00 -8.90 -8.29
C ASN A 327 -20.09 -7.69 -7.34
N SER A 328 -19.34 -7.70 -6.24
CA SER A 328 -19.27 -6.59 -5.28
C SER A 328 -18.69 -5.33 -5.92
N ILE A 329 -17.54 -5.43 -6.60
CA ILE A 329 -16.92 -4.28 -7.29
C ILE A 329 -17.86 -3.72 -8.37
N THR A 330 -18.46 -4.59 -9.18
CA THR A 330 -19.37 -4.19 -10.26
C THR A 330 -20.61 -3.47 -9.70
N SER A 331 -21.18 -3.98 -8.61
CA SER A 331 -22.37 -3.40 -7.97
C SER A 331 -22.06 -2.06 -7.32
N ALA A 332 -20.92 -1.96 -6.64
CA ALA A 332 -20.45 -0.72 -6.02
C ALA A 332 -20.14 0.35 -7.07
N THR A 333 -19.43 -0.01 -8.15
CA THR A 333 -19.16 0.90 -9.27
C THR A 333 -20.47 1.39 -9.89
N SER A 334 -21.45 0.49 -10.08
CA SER A 334 -22.78 0.88 -10.57
C SER A 334 -23.51 1.85 -9.64
N ALA A 335 -23.37 1.71 -8.32
CA ALA A 335 -23.94 2.63 -7.35
C ALA A 335 -23.25 4.00 -7.37
N VAL A 336 -21.92 4.02 -7.50
CA VAL A 336 -21.13 5.24 -7.64
C VAL A 336 -21.50 6.00 -8.91
N MET A 337 -21.58 5.32 -10.06
CA MET A 337 -22.00 5.90 -11.34
C MET A 337 -23.39 6.55 -11.28
N ARG A 338 -24.35 5.92 -10.58
CA ARG A 338 -25.69 6.50 -10.36
C ARG A 338 -25.64 7.81 -9.59
N LYS A 339 -24.73 7.95 -8.63
CA LYS A 339 -24.59 9.17 -7.82
C LYS A 339 -23.88 10.29 -8.59
N ALA A 340 -22.88 9.93 -9.39
CA ALA A 340 -22.08 10.86 -10.18
C ALA A 340 -22.80 11.42 -11.43
N ASN A 341 -24.09 11.13 -11.63
CA ASN A 341 -24.92 11.63 -12.74
C ASN A 341 -24.37 11.38 -14.17
N SER A 342 -23.61 10.29 -14.36
CA SER A 342 -23.15 9.80 -15.68
C SER A 342 -22.22 10.73 -16.47
N SER A 343 -21.45 11.61 -15.83
CA SER A 343 -20.43 12.43 -16.51
C SER A 343 -19.14 11.69 -16.84
N THR A 344 -18.95 10.46 -16.35
CA THR A 344 -17.70 9.69 -16.50
C THR A 344 -17.30 9.47 -17.96
N GLU A 345 -16.06 9.84 -18.27
CA GLU A 345 -15.45 9.69 -19.60
C GLU A 345 -14.45 8.53 -19.65
N VAL A 346 -13.83 8.18 -18.53
CA VAL A 346 -12.87 7.07 -18.43
C VAL A 346 -12.92 6.43 -17.05
N VAL A 347 -12.73 5.11 -17.02
CA VAL A 347 -12.54 4.32 -15.79
C VAL A 347 -11.11 3.81 -15.77
N PHE A 348 -10.37 4.08 -14.70
CA PHE A 348 -9.05 3.48 -14.47
C PHE A 348 -9.12 2.38 -13.41
N VAL A 349 -8.50 1.23 -13.66
CA VAL A 349 -8.37 0.13 -12.69
C VAL A 349 -6.90 -0.07 -12.34
N TYR A 350 -6.58 -0.06 -11.04
CA TYR A 350 -5.23 -0.17 -10.49
C TYR A 350 -5.26 -0.76 -9.07
N GLY A 351 -4.12 -0.78 -8.39
CA GLY A 351 -3.94 -1.44 -7.09
C GLY A 351 -3.34 -2.83 -7.24
N GLY A 352 -2.78 -3.37 -6.15
CA GLY A 352 -2.11 -4.67 -6.17
C GLY A 352 -3.04 -5.83 -6.52
N GLY A 353 -4.29 -5.78 -6.04
CA GLY A 353 -5.34 -6.75 -6.36
C GLY A 353 -5.78 -6.67 -7.82
N SER A 354 -5.58 -5.55 -8.52
CA SER A 354 -5.95 -5.44 -9.94
C SER A 354 -5.12 -6.35 -10.84
N ILE A 355 -3.90 -6.71 -10.44
CA ILE A 355 -3.01 -7.56 -11.26
C ILE A 355 -3.62 -8.97 -11.46
N PRO A 356 -3.93 -9.75 -10.41
CA PRO A 356 -4.60 -11.04 -10.58
C PRO A 356 -6.01 -10.89 -11.15
N MET A 357 -6.73 -9.82 -10.82
CA MET A 357 -8.07 -9.56 -11.36
C MET A 357 -8.06 -9.37 -12.89
N LYS A 358 -7.03 -8.75 -13.47
CA LYS A 358 -6.88 -8.56 -14.92
C LYS A 358 -6.74 -9.90 -15.65
N GLU A 359 -5.97 -10.81 -15.06
CA GLU A 359 -5.54 -12.05 -15.72
C GLU A 359 -6.51 -13.22 -15.47
N GLN A 360 -7.27 -13.19 -14.37
CA GLN A 360 -7.95 -14.37 -13.84
C GLN A 360 -9.45 -14.19 -13.59
N SER A 361 -10.04 -13.05 -13.98
CA SER A 361 -11.47 -12.80 -13.83
C SER A 361 -12.10 -12.13 -15.05
N ASP A 362 -13.42 -11.98 -15.03
CA ASP A 362 -14.22 -11.27 -16.02
C ASP A 362 -14.53 -9.80 -15.62
N LEU A 363 -13.79 -9.21 -14.67
CA LEU A 363 -14.10 -7.89 -14.12
C LEU A 363 -14.15 -6.79 -15.20
N ARG A 364 -13.18 -6.73 -16.12
CA ARG A 364 -13.18 -5.70 -17.18
C ARG A 364 -14.44 -5.80 -18.03
N GLN A 365 -14.83 -7.02 -18.42
CA GLN A 365 -16.01 -7.25 -19.22
C GLN A 365 -17.25 -6.72 -18.49
N ARG A 366 -17.43 -7.10 -17.22
CA ARG A 366 -18.59 -6.65 -16.43
C ARG A 366 -18.62 -5.15 -16.22
N LEU A 367 -17.47 -4.52 -15.94
CA LEU A 367 -17.37 -3.07 -15.84
C LEU A 367 -17.73 -2.39 -17.15
N SER A 368 -17.20 -2.87 -18.28
CA SER A 368 -17.47 -2.31 -19.62
C SER A 368 -18.96 -2.40 -19.97
N GLU A 369 -19.59 -3.57 -19.76
CA GLU A 369 -21.02 -3.75 -19.95
C GLU A 369 -21.85 -2.82 -19.06
N LYS A 370 -21.44 -2.64 -17.79
CA LYS A 370 -22.10 -1.68 -16.91
C LYS A 370 -21.93 -0.25 -17.39
N MET A 371 -20.73 0.16 -17.76
CA MET A 371 -20.50 1.54 -18.22
C MET A 371 -21.33 1.84 -19.47
N LYS A 372 -21.38 0.91 -20.43
CA LYS A 372 -22.21 1.00 -21.63
C LYS A 372 -23.70 1.21 -21.33
N SER A 373 -24.20 0.63 -20.23
CA SER A 373 -25.58 0.83 -19.79
C SER A 373 -25.86 2.22 -19.21
N PHE A 374 -24.83 2.92 -18.69
CA PHE A 374 -24.94 4.27 -18.14
C PHE A 374 -24.77 5.38 -19.19
N SER A 375 -24.15 5.06 -20.32
CA SER A 375 -23.83 5.98 -21.41
C SER A 375 -24.80 5.87 -22.59
N GLY A 376 -25.97 5.25 -22.43
CA GLY A 376 -26.93 5.09 -23.53
C GLY A 376 -26.45 4.19 -24.67
N GLY A 377 -25.51 3.28 -24.39
CA GLY A 377 -24.98 2.33 -25.37
C GLY A 377 -23.60 2.69 -25.94
N PHE A 378 -23.04 3.86 -25.60
CA PHE A 378 -21.69 4.23 -26.01
C PHE A 378 -20.64 3.59 -25.10
N ASP A 379 -19.47 3.22 -25.62
CA ASP A 379 -18.44 2.65 -24.76
C ASP A 379 -17.76 3.77 -23.95
N ILE A 380 -17.66 3.57 -22.62
CA ILE A 380 -16.76 4.34 -21.76
C ILE A 380 -15.54 3.43 -21.52
N PRO A 381 -14.32 3.86 -21.86
CA PRO A 381 -13.16 3.01 -21.72
C PRO A 381 -12.85 2.67 -20.27
N VAL A 382 -12.66 1.38 -20.01
CA VAL A 382 -12.14 0.82 -18.77
C VAL A 382 -10.68 0.46 -19.02
N VAL A 383 -9.78 1.33 -18.59
CA VAL A 383 -8.33 1.24 -18.83
C VAL A 383 -7.63 0.66 -17.60
N TRP A 384 -6.84 -0.38 -17.81
CA TRP A 384 -6.12 -1.07 -16.74
C TRP A 384 -4.68 -0.59 -16.68
N ILE A 385 -4.27 -0.06 -15.54
CA ILE A 385 -2.89 0.36 -15.33
C ILE A 385 -1.97 -0.87 -15.32
N ASP A 386 -0.86 -0.81 -16.04
CA ASP A 386 0.08 -1.93 -16.13
C ASP A 386 0.62 -2.33 -14.75
N LYS A 387 0.86 -3.63 -14.56
CA LYS A 387 1.32 -4.20 -13.28
C LYS A 387 2.64 -3.59 -12.77
N GLU A 388 3.48 -3.08 -13.66
CA GLU A 388 4.71 -2.35 -13.29
C GLU A 388 4.40 -1.10 -12.44
N TYR A 389 3.23 -0.49 -12.65
CA TYR A 389 2.81 0.74 -11.98
C TYR A 389 1.65 0.54 -11.00
N ALA A 390 0.75 -0.41 -11.26
CA ALA A 390 -0.56 -0.53 -10.60
C ALA A 390 -0.47 -0.54 -9.07
N GLN A 391 0.50 -1.25 -8.50
CA GLN A 391 0.65 -1.36 -7.05
C GLN A 391 1.24 -0.11 -6.39
N LEU A 392 1.90 0.78 -7.17
CA LEU A 392 2.65 1.94 -6.68
C LEU A 392 1.90 3.27 -6.89
N MET A 393 0.69 3.24 -7.46
CA MET A 393 -0.05 4.44 -7.86
C MET A 393 -0.29 5.41 -6.70
N ASN A 394 -0.79 4.93 -5.56
CA ASN A 394 -0.96 5.76 -4.36
C ASN A 394 0.38 6.29 -3.86
N LEU A 395 1.39 5.42 -3.70
CA LEU A 395 2.71 5.86 -3.26
C LEU A 395 3.28 6.98 -4.16
N ASN A 396 3.15 6.84 -5.48
CA ASN A 396 3.67 7.82 -6.42
C ASN A 396 2.95 9.17 -6.31
N GLY A 397 1.63 9.16 -6.10
CA GLY A 397 0.88 10.39 -5.84
C GLY A 397 1.25 11.04 -4.51
N LEU A 398 1.44 10.24 -3.44
CA LEU A 398 1.90 10.74 -2.14
C LEU A 398 3.30 11.35 -2.25
N ALA A 399 4.23 10.68 -2.93
CA ALA A 399 5.59 11.18 -3.17
C ALA A 399 5.57 12.51 -3.92
N LYS A 400 4.69 12.63 -4.94
CA LYS A 400 4.53 13.87 -5.68
C LYS A 400 4.00 15.00 -4.81
N LEU A 401 3.04 14.71 -3.93
CA LEU A 401 2.52 15.68 -2.98
C LEU A 401 3.62 16.19 -2.03
N VAL A 402 4.40 15.28 -1.45
CA VAL A 402 5.51 15.62 -0.53
C VAL A 402 6.58 16.47 -1.24
N GLU A 403 6.91 16.13 -2.48
CA GLU A 403 7.83 16.92 -3.32
C GLU A 403 7.31 18.35 -3.54
N MET A 404 6.02 18.51 -3.83
CA MET A 404 5.42 19.83 -4.09
C MET A 404 5.37 20.70 -2.83
N VAL A 405 4.96 20.16 -1.69
CA VAL A 405 4.83 20.94 -0.44
C VAL A 405 6.19 21.29 0.17
N SER A 406 7.23 20.48 -0.08
CA SER A 406 8.59 20.79 0.36
C SER A 406 9.22 21.93 -0.44
N LYS A 407 8.97 22.01 -1.76
CA LYS A 407 9.46 23.11 -2.62
C LYS A 407 8.78 24.46 -2.36
N GLN A 408 7.54 24.48 -1.88
CA GLN A 408 6.84 25.73 -1.53
C GLN A 408 7.37 26.40 -0.25
N LYS A 409 8.23 25.71 0.50
CA LYS A 409 8.77 26.17 1.79
C LYS A 409 10.27 26.44 1.79
N ALA A 410 10.96 26.08 0.71
CA ALA A 410 12.34 26.47 0.43
C ALA A 410 12.33 27.82 -0.31
#